data_AF-A0A522IAS3-F1
#
_entry.id   AF-A0A522IAS3-F1
#
_cell.length_a   1.000
_cell.length_b   1.000
_cell.length_c   1.000
_cell.angle_alpha   90.00
_cell.angle_beta   90.00
_cell.angle_gamma   90.00
#
_symmetry.space_group_name_H-M   'P 1'
#
loop_
_entity.id
_entity.type
_entity.pdbx_description
1 polymer ?
#
loop_
_entity_poly.entity_id
_entity_poly.type
_entity_poly.pdbx_seq_one_letter_code
_entity_poly.pdbx_strand_id
1 'polypeptide(L)'
;MIPDVDNDSIAYLNGEFVRLGDAKISVLDRGFIFGDSIYDVVPVYKGKPFRMEGHLTRLLRSLESVQIDTGWTREQWQTLVRDMVARCAPGGDCVVYIQVTRGVAKREHSFP
;
A
#
# COMPACT_ATOMS: atom_id res chain seq x y z
N MET A 1 -15.13 15.73 -1.89
CA MET A 1 -14.85 14.80 -3.02
C MET A 1 -13.59 15.31 -3.69
N ILE A 2 -12.56 14.48 -3.81
CA ILE A 2 -11.35 14.84 -4.55
C ILE A 2 -11.71 14.68 -6.04
N PRO A 3 -11.52 15.71 -6.88
CA PRO A 3 -11.76 15.59 -8.32
C PRO A 3 -10.99 14.41 -8.91
N ASP A 4 -11.64 13.70 -9.84
CA ASP A 4 -11.06 12.55 -10.56
C ASP A 4 -10.64 11.35 -9.69
N VAL A 5 -11.12 11.29 -8.45
CA VAL A 5 -10.97 10.13 -7.55
C VAL A 5 -12.32 9.44 -7.37
N ASP A 6 -12.40 8.20 -7.84
CA ASP A 6 -13.53 7.31 -7.55
C ASP A 6 -13.49 6.88 -6.08
N ASN A 7 -14.33 7.51 -5.26
CA ASN A 7 -14.42 7.20 -3.83
C ASN A 7 -15.08 5.85 -3.56
N ASP A 8 -15.74 5.24 -4.53
CA ASP A 8 -16.39 3.94 -4.39
C ASP A 8 -15.48 2.77 -4.82
N SER A 9 -14.27 3.08 -5.28
CA SER A 9 -13.20 2.10 -5.46
C SER A 9 -12.81 1.43 -4.15
N ILE A 10 -12.02 0.36 -4.22
CA ILE A 10 -11.62 -0.44 -3.06
C ILE A 10 -10.19 -0.10 -2.64
N ALA A 11 -9.98 0.03 -1.34
CA ALA A 11 -8.67 0.06 -0.70
C ALA A 11 -8.50 -1.16 0.21
N TYR A 12 -7.28 -1.69 0.30
CA TYR A 12 -6.93 -2.65 1.34
C TYR A 12 -6.22 -1.90 2.47
N LEU A 13 -6.82 -1.87 3.65
CA LEU A 13 -6.32 -1.13 4.81
C LEU A 13 -6.28 -2.05 6.04
N ASN A 14 -5.09 -2.29 6.56
CA ASN A 14 -4.84 -3.01 7.81
C ASN A 14 -5.56 -4.38 7.93
N GLY A 15 -5.67 -5.14 6.84
CA GLY A 15 -6.32 -6.45 6.85
C GLY A 15 -7.67 -6.49 6.14
N GLU A 16 -8.28 -5.34 5.88
CA GLU A 16 -9.66 -5.24 5.40
C GLU A 16 -9.77 -4.55 4.05
N PHE A 17 -10.70 -5.02 3.21
CA PHE A 17 -11.11 -4.31 2.01
C PHE A 17 -12.21 -3.32 2.37
N VAL A 18 -11.94 -2.04 2.16
CA VAL A 18 -12.85 -0.94 2.47
C VAL A 18 -13.10 -0.11 1.23
N ARG A 19 -14.22 0.60 1.21
CA ARG A 19 -14.48 1.63 0.21
C ARG A 19 -13.45 2.76 0.39
N LEU A 20 -12.87 3.26 -0.70
CA LEU A 20 -11.80 4.26 -0.64
C LEU A 20 -12.23 5.52 0.13
N GLY A 21 -13.46 5.97 -0.05
CA GLY A 21 -14.03 7.11 0.67
C GLY A 21 -14.24 6.88 2.17
N ASP A 22 -14.22 5.64 2.65
CA ASP A 22 -14.36 5.26 4.06
C ASP A 22 -13.01 4.93 4.73
N ALA A 23 -11.93 4.82 3.96
CA ALA A 23 -10.60 4.52 4.47
C ALA A 23 -10.10 5.63 5.41
N LYS A 24 -9.75 5.26 6.65
CA LYS A 24 -9.28 6.18 7.69
C LYS A 24 -8.04 5.64 8.37
N ILE A 25 -7.02 6.48 8.52
CA ILE A 25 -5.85 6.20 9.34
C ILE A 25 -5.93 6.97 10.66
N SER A 26 -5.18 6.50 11.66
CA SER A 26 -5.04 7.23 12.92
C SER A 26 -4.22 8.52 12.69
N VAL A 27 -4.61 9.62 13.34
CA VAL A 27 -3.81 10.85 13.38
C VAL A 27 -2.48 10.68 14.16
N LEU A 28 -2.31 9.55 14.84
CA LEU A 28 -1.07 9.16 15.53
C LEU A 28 -0.23 8.16 14.71
N ASP A 29 -0.61 7.87 13.47
CA ASP A 29 0.22 7.08 12.56
C ASP A 29 1.52 7.83 12.23
N ARG A 30 2.67 7.19 12.49
CA ARG A 30 4.00 7.80 12.28
C ARG A 30 4.28 8.19 10.83
N GLY A 31 3.67 7.50 9.86
CA GLY A 31 3.71 7.89 8.45
C GLY A 31 3.04 9.23 8.21
N PHE A 32 1.92 9.51 8.89
CA PHE A 32 1.23 10.79 8.81
C PHE A 32 1.99 11.92 9.54
N ILE A 33 2.48 11.68 10.76
CA ILE A 33 3.09 12.73 11.59
C ILE A 33 4.57 13.00 11.28
N PHE A 34 5.32 12.01 10.79
CA PHE A 34 6.78 12.09 10.58
C PHE A 34 7.25 11.64 9.19
N GLY A 35 6.33 11.21 8.31
CA GLY A 35 6.72 10.62 7.02
C GLY A 35 7.40 9.26 7.14
N ASP A 36 7.33 8.61 8.31
CA ASP A 36 7.98 7.33 8.63
C ASP A 36 7.27 6.16 7.93
N SER A 37 7.56 6.03 6.64
CA SER A 37 6.84 5.15 5.72
C SER A 37 7.61 4.88 4.43
N ILE A 38 7.18 3.84 3.71
CA ILE A 38 7.65 3.47 2.38
C ILE A 38 6.44 3.34 1.44
N TYR A 39 6.62 3.76 0.18
CA TYR A 39 5.62 3.55 -0.87
C TYR A 39 6.23 2.86 -2.10
N ASP A 40 5.40 2.15 -2.85
CA ASP A 40 5.71 1.68 -4.20
C ASP A 40 4.44 1.76 -5.08
N VAL A 41 4.62 1.78 -6.40
CA VAL A 41 3.53 1.86 -7.38
C VAL A 41 3.76 0.82 -8.46
N VAL A 42 2.84 -0.12 -8.60
CA VAL A 42 2.91 -1.20 -9.60
C VAL A 42 1.98 -0.86 -10.76
N PRO A 43 2.51 -0.59 -11.97
CA PRO A 43 1.69 -0.44 -13.17
C PRO A 43 1.05 -1.78 -13.57
N VAL A 44 -0.17 -1.73 -14.07
CA VAL A 44 -0.93 -2.90 -14.52
C VAL A 44 -1.44 -2.63 -15.92
N TYR A 45 -1.16 -3.55 -16.84
CA TYR A 45 -1.62 -3.47 -18.23
C TYR A 45 -2.45 -4.69 -18.56
N LYS A 46 -3.67 -4.49 -19.07
CA LYS A 46 -4.60 -5.57 -19.43
C LYS A 46 -4.77 -6.59 -18.29
N GLY A 47 -4.90 -6.10 -17.06
CA GLY A 47 -5.01 -6.89 -15.84
C GLY A 47 -3.72 -7.60 -15.38
N LYS A 48 -2.56 -7.31 -15.98
CA LYS A 48 -1.28 -7.95 -15.64
C LYS A 48 -0.32 -6.96 -14.97
N PRO A 49 0.08 -7.19 -13.71
CA PRO A 49 1.12 -6.38 -13.05
C PRO A 49 2.43 -6.42 -13.82
N PHE A 50 2.98 -5.25 -14.14
CA PHE A 50 4.22 -5.11 -14.89
C PHE A 50 5.43 -5.13 -13.96
N ARG A 51 6.43 -5.97 -14.30
CA ARG A 51 7.70 -6.10 -13.56
C ARG A 51 7.53 -6.30 -12.04
N MET A 52 6.51 -7.06 -11.63
CA MET A 52 6.14 -7.26 -10.22
C MET A 52 7.33 -7.62 -9.31
N GLU A 53 8.21 -8.53 -9.75
CA GLU A 53 9.41 -8.91 -8.99
C GLU A 53 10.32 -7.73 -8.66
N GLY A 54 10.49 -6.80 -9.61
CA GLY A 54 11.32 -5.60 -9.43
C GLY A 54 10.71 -4.64 -8.42
N HIS A 55 9.39 -4.45 -8.47
CA HIS A 55 8.66 -3.64 -7.48
C HIS A 55 8.78 -4.23 -6.08
N LEU A 56 8.57 -5.54 -5.91
CA LEU A 56 8.70 -6.17 -4.59
C LEU A 56 10.12 -6.17 -4.06
N THR A 57 11.12 -6.38 -4.91
CA THR A 57 12.53 -6.26 -4.50
C THR A 57 12.85 -4.85 -4.01
N ARG A 58 12.32 -3.82 -4.67
CA ARG A 58 12.48 -2.44 -4.22
C ARG A 58 11.75 -2.19 -2.91
N LEU A 59 10.47 -2.56 -2.82
CA LEU A 59 9.65 -2.40 -1.62
C LEU A 59 10.31 -3.05 -0.39
N LEU A 60 10.70 -4.32 -0.49
CA LEU A 60 11.29 -5.06 0.63
C LEU A 60 12.62 -4.47 1.07
N ARG A 61 13.51 -4.12 0.12
CA ARG A 61 14.78 -3.44 0.43
C ARG A 61 14.54 -2.08 1.11
N SER A 62 13.54 -1.34 0.64
CA SER A 62 13.20 -0.03 1.21
C SER A 62 12.64 -0.16 2.63
N LEU A 63 11.76 -1.13 2.89
CA LEU A 63 11.24 -1.43 4.23
C LEU A 63 12.37 -1.84 5.19
N GLU A 64 13.27 -2.70 4.74
CA GLU A 64 14.46 -3.12 5.50
C GLU A 64 15.36 -1.92 5.85
N SER A 65 15.59 -1.00 4.90
CA SER A 65 16.46 0.17 5.11
C SER A 65 15.96 1.13 6.20
N VAL A 66 14.67 1.07 6.52
CA VAL A 66 14.05 1.83 7.60
C VAL A 66 13.56 0.92 8.73
N GLN A 67 13.90 -0.36 8.73
CA GLN A 67 13.53 -1.32 9.78
C GLN A 67 12.02 -1.45 10.02
N ILE A 68 11.18 -1.34 8.98
CA ILE A 68 9.74 -1.70 9.09
C ILE A 68 9.61 -3.20 8.79
N ASP A 69 9.25 -3.98 9.80
CA ASP A 69 8.83 -5.36 9.60
C ASP A 69 7.30 -5.43 9.44
N THR A 70 6.86 -6.02 8.34
CA THR A 70 5.44 -6.23 8.06
C THR A 70 4.99 -7.66 8.42
N GLY A 71 5.94 -8.59 8.58
CA GLY A 71 5.67 -10.03 8.69
C GLY A 71 5.14 -10.68 7.40
N TRP A 72 5.06 -9.93 6.29
CA TRP A 72 4.50 -10.43 5.03
C TRP A 72 5.57 -11.06 4.15
N THR A 73 5.25 -12.23 3.59
CA THR A 73 6.08 -12.86 2.56
C THR A 73 5.87 -12.20 1.20
N ARG A 74 6.83 -12.43 0.29
CA ARG A 74 6.74 -11.95 -1.10
C ARG A 74 5.47 -12.46 -1.78
N GLU A 75 5.09 -13.71 -1.55
CA GLU A 75 3.93 -14.36 -2.15
C GLU A 75 2.63 -13.71 -1.67
N GLN A 76 2.57 -13.29 -0.40
CA GLN A 76 1.41 -12.56 0.15
C GLN A 76 1.25 -11.20 -0.52
N TRP A 77 2.32 -10.44 -0.69
CA TRP A 77 2.28 -9.17 -1.44
C TRP A 77 1.82 -9.36 -2.89
N GLN A 78 2.36 -10.35 -3.59
CA GLN A 78 1.93 -10.67 -4.95
C GLN A 78 0.46 -11.02 -5.03
N THR A 79 -0.02 -11.79 -4.05
CA THR A 79 -1.41 -12.22 -3.98
C THR A 79 -2.32 -11.04 -3.72
N LEU A 80 -1.96 -10.14 -2.80
CA LEU A 80 -2.71 -8.92 -2.54
C LEU A 80 -2.81 -8.03 -3.78
N VAL A 81 -1.69 -7.79 -4.48
CA VAL A 81 -1.71 -6.96 -5.71
C VAL A 81 -2.61 -7.59 -6.78
N ARG A 82 -2.54 -8.91 -6.97
CA ARG A 82 -3.44 -9.61 -7.91
C ARG A 82 -4.91 -9.49 -7.51
N ASP A 83 -5.22 -9.62 -6.22
CA ASP A 83 -6.59 -9.49 -5.72
C ASP A 83 -7.12 -8.06 -5.90
N MET A 84 -6.30 -7.05 -5.63
CA MET A 84 -6.65 -5.64 -5.88
C MET A 84 -6.94 -5.36 -7.36
N VAL A 85 -6.14 -5.90 -8.29
CA VAL A 85 -6.38 -5.76 -9.72
C VAL A 85 -7.70 -6.41 -10.13
N ALA A 86 -7.96 -7.63 -9.65
CA ALA A 86 -9.18 -8.36 -9.96
C ALA A 86 -10.44 -7.64 -9.46
N ARG A 87 -10.36 -6.97 -8.32
CA ARG A 87 -11.48 -6.22 -7.71
C ARG A 87 -11.72 -4.87 -8.35
N CYS A 88 -10.68 -4.10 -8.64
CA CYS A 88 -10.82 -2.69 -9.03
C CYS A 88 -10.77 -2.45 -10.54
N ALA A 89 -10.07 -3.28 -11.31
CA ALA A 89 -9.88 -3.07 -12.75
C ALA A 89 -9.70 -4.40 -13.51
N PRO A 90 -10.67 -5.33 -13.45
CA PRO A 90 -10.54 -6.64 -14.08
C PRO A 90 -10.30 -6.50 -15.59
N GLY A 91 -9.14 -6.95 -16.04
CA GLY A 91 -8.72 -6.89 -17.46
C GLY A 91 -8.37 -5.49 -17.97
N GLY A 92 -8.44 -4.46 -17.13
CA GLY A 92 -8.14 -3.08 -17.48
C GLY A 92 -6.69 -2.66 -17.22
N ASP A 93 -6.40 -1.42 -17.58
CA ASP A 93 -5.15 -0.74 -17.21
C ASP A 93 -5.37 0.04 -15.92
N CYS A 94 -4.44 -0.08 -14.97
CA CYS A 94 -4.50 0.63 -13.70
C CYS A 94 -3.11 0.74 -13.05
N VAL A 95 -3.08 1.32 -11.85
CA VAL A 95 -1.92 1.28 -10.97
C VAL A 95 -2.35 0.74 -9.62
N VAL A 96 -1.51 -0.08 -8.99
CA VAL A 96 -1.67 -0.46 -7.59
C VAL A 96 -0.66 0.33 -6.77
N TYR A 97 -1.17 1.28 -5.99
CA TYR A 97 -0.40 2.07 -5.04
C TYR A 97 -0.30 1.32 -3.71
N ILE A 98 0.91 1.17 -3.18
CA ILE A 98 1.20 0.50 -1.91
C ILE A 98 1.83 1.53 -0.99
N GLN A 99 1.30 1.67 0.22
CA GLN A 99 1.83 2.51 1.28
C GLN A 99 1.93 1.68 2.56
N VAL A 100 3.11 1.67 3.17
CA VAL A 100 3.36 1.01 4.45
C VAL A 100 3.99 2.02 5.40
N THR A 101 3.36 2.22 6.55
CA THR A 101 3.84 3.12 7.60
C THR A 101 4.44 2.30 8.74
N ARG A 102 5.17 2.95 9.66
CA ARG A 102 5.53 2.31 10.93
C ARG A 102 4.34 1.99 11.83
N GLY A 103 3.18 2.55 11.52
CA GLY A 103 1.96 2.42 12.29
C GLY A 103 1.83 3.45 13.41
N VAL A 104 0.90 3.14 14.32
CA VAL A 104 0.45 4.04 15.37
C VAL A 104 1.36 3.95 16.59
N ALA A 105 1.86 5.10 17.05
CA ALA A 105 2.69 5.18 18.25
C ALA A 105 2.45 6.49 18.99
N LYS A 106 2.93 6.58 20.25
CA LYS A 106 3.00 7.84 20.97
C LYS A 106 3.84 8.85 20.18
N ARG A 107 3.45 10.13 20.17
CA ARG A 107 4.19 11.19 19.47
C ARG A 107 5.49 11.52 20.19
N GLU A 108 6.51 10.73 19.92
CA GLU A 108 7.88 10.91 20.38
C GLU A 108 8.84 10.81 19.20
N HIS A 109 9.97 11.53 19.28
CA HIS A 109 10.94 11.64 18.19
C HIS A 109 12.00 10.54 18.21
N SER A 110 12.03 9.73 19.27
CA SER A 110 12.91 8.58 19.35
C SER A 110 12.69 7.68 18.14
N PHE A 111 13.80 7.30 17.52
CA PHE A 111 13.80 6.25 16.51
C PHE A 111 13.50 4.92 17.20
N PRO A 112 12.50 4.14 16.76
CA PRO A 112 12.18 2.85 17.33
C PRO A 112 13.17 1.75 16.93
#